data_AF-A0A9N7R895-F1
#
_entry.id   AF-A0A9N7R895-F1
#
_cell.length_a   1.000
_cell.length_b   1.000
_cell.length_c   1.000
_cell.angle_alpha   90.00
_cell.angle_beta   90.00
_cell.angle_gamma   90.00
#
_symmetry.space_group_name_H-M   'P 1'
#
loop_
_entity.id
_entity.type
_entity.pdbx_description
1 polymer ?
#
loop_
_entity_poly.entity_id
_entity_poly.type
_entity_poly.pdbx_seq_one_letter_code
_entity_poly.pdbx_strand_id
1 'polypeptide(L)' 'PFFKRMYICWEALKSGLREGCRPVICLDGCHLKTSCGRILLTAVGIDGNNCIYPFAYAVVEQENKNSWNWFVELLKTL' A
#
# COMPACT_ATOMS: atom_id res chain seq x y z
N PRO A 1 23.47 7.51 -5.74
CA PRO A 1 22.23 7.53 -4.91
C PRO A 1 21.50 6.18 -5.01
N PHE A 2 21.11 5.59 -3.89
CA PHE A 2 20.27 4.38 -3.87
C PHE A 2 18.83 4.76 -3.57
N PHE A 3 17.90 4.22 -4.36
CA PHE A 3 16.47 4.34 -4.06
C PHE A 3 16.18 3.66 -2.71
N LYS A 4 15.61 4.42 -1.77
CA LYS A 4 15.21 3.92 -0.44
C LYS A 4 13.77 3.44 -0.47
N ARG A 5 12.82 4.35 -0.58
CA ARG A 5 11.38 4.04 -0.63
C ARG A 5 10.55 5.19 -1.17
N MET A 6 9.37 4.86 -1.69
CA MET A 6 8.36 5.78 -2.20
C MET A 6 6.98 5.27 -1.77
N TYR A 7 6.09 6.19 -1.38
CA TYR A 7 4.70 5.90 -1.03
C TYR A 7 3.77 6.69 -1.94
N ILE A 8 2.69 6.07 -2.37
CA ILE A 8 1.67 6.66 -3.24
C ILE A 8 0.31 6.34 -2.65
N CYS A 9 -0.47 7.39 -2.37
CA CYS A 9 -1.86 7.28 -1.96
C CYS A 9 -2.60 8.56 -2.33
N TRP A 10 -3.65 8.44 -3.14
CA TRP A 10 -4.45 9.57 -3.57
C TRP A 10 -5.57 9.84 -2.58
N GLU A 11 -5.78 11.13 -2.26
CA GLU A 11 -6.84 11.55 -1.34
C GLU A 11 -8.22 11.04 -1.79
N ALA A 12 -8.52 11.08 -3.09
CA ALA A 12 -9.77 10.55 -3.63
C ALA A 12 -9.98 9.06 -3.34
N LEU A 13 -8.90 8.24 -3.37
CA LEU A 13 -9.00 6.82 -3.04
C LEU A 13 -9.12 6.61 -1.53
N LYS A 14 -8.48 7.45 -0.71
CA LYS A 14 -8.69 7.42 0.75
C LYS A 14 -10.14 7.70 1.11
N SER A 15 -10.74 8.74 0.53
CA SER A 15 -12.15 9.07 0.75
C SER A 15 -13.07 7.95 0.27
N GLY A 16 -12.81 7.40 -0.93
CA GLY A 16 -13.59 6.27 -1.46
C GLY A 16 -13.53 5.01 -0.59
N LEU A 17 -12.37 4.73 0.03
CA LEU A 17 -12.23 3.67 1.02
C LEU A 17 -13.13 3.93 2.24
N ARG A 18 -13.06 5.14 2.82
CA ARG A 18 -13.83 5.52 4.02
C ARG A 18 -15.34 5.50 3.81
N GLU A 19 -15.78 5.96 2.65
CA GLU A 19 -17.21 6.17 2.36
C GLU A 19 -17.89 4.94 1.75
N GLY A 20 -17.15 4.14 0.99
CA GLY A 20 -17.72 3.08 0.14
C GLY A 20 -17.22 1.66 0.39
N CYS A 21 -16.14 1.47 1.15
CA CYS A 21 -15.58 0.14 1.40
C CYS A 21 -15.99 -0.42 2.77
N ARG A 22 -15.93 -1.75 2.86
CA ARG A 22 -16.05 -2.50 4.11
C ARG A 22 -14.90 -2.14 5.05
N PRO A 23 -15.08 -2.25 6.38
CA PRO A 23 -14.05 -1.92 7.38
C PRO A 23 -12.98 -3.01 7.48
N VAL A 24 -12.37 -3.37 6.35
CA VAL A 24 -11.27 -4.33 6.24
C VAL A 24 -10.23 -3.80 5.28
N ILE A 25 -8.96 -3.92 5.67
CA ILE A 25 -7.81 -3.59 4.84
C ILE A 25 -6.97 -4.84 4.71
N CYS A 26 -6.70 -5.24 3.47
CA CYS A 26 -5.79 -6.32 3.14
C CYS A 26 -4.46 -5.74 2.67
N LEU A 27 -3.37 -6.36 3.10
CA LEU A 27 -2.01 -5.95 2.79
C LEU A 27 -1.29 -7.11 2.08
N ASP A 28 -0.51 -6.79 1.06
CA ASP A 28 0.34 -7.75 0.37
C ASP A 28 1.64 -7.11 -0.13
N GLY A 29 2.67 -7.93 -0.35
CA GLY A 29 3.97 -7.53 -0.86
C GLY A 29 4.42 -8.44 -2.01
N CYS A 30 4.95 -7.85 -3.10
CA CYS A 30 5.48 -8.64 -4.22
C CYS A 30 6.83 -8.13 -4.72
N HIS A 31 7.63 -9.04 -5.28
CA HIS A 31 8.94 -8.72 -5.84
C HIS A 31 8.82 -8.03 -7.20
N LEU A 32 9.43 -6.85 -7.32
CA LEU A 32 9.61 -6.14 -8.58
C LEU A 32 10.86 -6.64 -9.32
N LYS A 33 10.71 -6.92 -10.61
CA LYS A 33 11.82 -7.26 -11.52
C LYS A 33 12.55 -5.99 -11.99
N THR A 34 13.22 -5.31 -11.07
CA THR A 34 14.08 -4.15 -11.36
C THR A 34 15.55 -4.54 -11.21
N SER A 35 16.45 -3.79 -11.84
CA SER A 35 17.91 -3.99 -11.71
C SER A 35 18.41 -3.88 -10.27
N CYS A 36 17.67 -3.19 -9.40
CA CYS A 36 18.01 -2.99 -8.01
C CYS A 36 17.32 -3.95 -7.05
N GLY A 37 16.35 -4.76 -7.50
CA GLY A 37 15.51 -5.66 -6.68
C GLY A 37 14.71 -4.90 -5.63
N ARG A 38 13.38 -4.83 -5.74
CA ARG A 38 12.53 -4.06 -4.80
C ARG A 38 11.25 -4.79 -4.50
N ILE A 39 10.56 -4.34 -3.45
CA ILE A 39 9.26 -4.87 -3.06
C ILE A 39 8.20 -3.81 -3.28
N LEU A 40 7.13 -4.18 -3.95
CA LEU A 40 5.90 -3.40 -4.01
C LEU A 40 4.97 -3.88 -2.91
N LEU A 41 4.77 -3.03 -1.89
CA LEU A 41 3.74 -3.20 -0.89
C LEU A 41 2.45 -2.55 -1.38
N THR A 42 1.31 -3.21 -1.17
CA THR A 42 -0.01 -2.72 -1.58
C THR A 42 -0.99 -2.83 -0.43
N ALA A 43 -1.86 -1.84 -0.31
CA ALA A 43 -3.00 -1.83 0.58
C ALA A 43 -4.29 -1.74 -0.23
N VAL A 44 -5.22 -2.65 0.05
CA VAL A 44 -6.52 -2.73 -0.63
C VAL A 44 -7.65 -2.81 0.39
N GLY A 45 -8.77 -2.18 0.09
CA GLY A 45 -10.05 -2.43 0.74
C GLY A 45 -10.89 -3.42 -0.05
N ILE A 46 -12.09 -3.70 0.47
CA ILE A 46 -13.15 -4.44 -0.24
C ILE A 46 -14.35 -3.51 -0.37
N ASP A 47 -14.77 -3.21 -1.60
CA ASP A 47 -15.89 -2.30 -1.83
C ASP A 47 -17.26 -2.94 -1.51
N GLY A 48 -18.33 -2.15 -1.64
CA GLY A 48 -19.70 -2.63 -1.47
C GLY A 48 -20.11 -3.78 -2.42
N ASN A 49 -19.43 -3.93 -3.55
CA ASN A 49 -19.63 -4.98 -4.55
C ASN A 49 -18.72 -6.20 -4.35
N ASN A 50 -17.98 -6.26 -3.25
CA ASN A 50 -16.97 -7.31 -2.97
C ASN A 50 -15.79 -7.32 -3.96
N CYS A 51 -15.53 -6.22 -4.64
CA CYS A 51 -14.36 -6.07 -5.48
C CYS A 51 -13.18 -5.55 -4.65
N ILE A 52 -11.97 -5.90 -5.09
CA ILE A 52 -10.73 -5.36 -4.53
C ILE A 52 -10.66 -3.88 -4.89
N TYR A 53 -10.44 -3.03 -3.88
CA TYR A 53 -10.28 -1.59 -4.03
C TYR A 53 -8.87 -1.16 -3.62
N PRO A 54 -7.90 -1.08 -4.55
CA PRO A 54 -6.56 -0.60 -4.24
C PRO A 54 -6.57 0.90 -3.95
N PHE A 55 -5.92 1.31 -2.85
CA PHE A 55 -5.92 2.72 -2.46
C PHE A 55 -4.53 3.26 -2.08
N ALA A 56 -3.57 2.38 -1.75
CA ALA A 56 -2.21 2.80 -1.41
C ALA A 56 -1.17 1.78 -1.87
N TYR A 57 0.01 2.31 -2.24
CA TYR A 57 1.15 1.54 -2.73
C TYR A 57 2.44 2.07 -2.12
N ALA A 58 3.43 1.21 -1.95
CA ALA A 58 4.78 1.62 -1.63
C ALA A 58 5.82 0.76 -2.33
N VAL A 59 6.85 1.39 -2.90
CA VAL A 59 8.05 0.68 -3.32
C VAL A 59 9.07 0.81 -2.21
N VAL A 60 9.56 -0.30 -1.68
CA VAL A 60 10.48 -0.35 -0.55
C VAL A 60 11.75 -1.13 -0.89
N GLU A 61 12.79 -0.88 -0.11
CA GLU A 61 14.12 -1.48 -0.26
C GLU A 61 14.12 -3.00 -0.07
N GLN A 62 13.29 -3.50 0.85
CA GLN A 62 13.20 -4.92 1.23
C GLN A 62 11.88 -5.21 1.95
N GLU A 63 11.44 -6.47 1.91
CA GLU A 63 10.31 -6.94 2.70
C GLU A 63 10.80 -7.28 4.11
N ASN A 64 10.79 -6.29 4.99
CA ASN A 64 11.18 -6.47 6.39
C ASN A 64 10.28 -5.65 7.32
N LYS A 65 10.43 -5.88 8.62
CA LYS A 65 9.63 -5.21 9.65
C LYS A 65 9.75 -3.69 9.60
N ASN A 66 10.91 -3.13 9.24
CA ASN A 66 11.08 -1.67 9.15
C ASN A 66 10.25 -1.08 8.02
N SER A 67 10.30 -1.69 6.84
CA SER A 67 9.57 -1.23 5.66
C SER A 67 8.05 -1.40 5.83
N TRP A 68 7.61 -2.52 6.41
CA TRP A 68 6.20 -2.75 6.74
C TRP A 68 5.66 -1.77 7.79
N ASN A 69 6.39 -1.58 8.90
CA ASN A 69 5.98 -0.60 9.91
C ASN A 69 5.86 0.80 9.31
N TRP A 70 6.86 1.23 8.53
CA TRP A 70 6.82 2.53 7.87
C TRP A 70 5.60 2.68 6.93
N PHE A 71 5.27 1.65 6.15
CA PHE A 71 4.09 1.66 5.28
C PHE A 71 2.80 1.74 6.09
N VAL A 72 2.64 0.93 7.14
CA VAL A 72 1.43 0.91 7.98
C VAL A 72 1.26 2.22 8.76
N GLU A 73 2.33 2.85 9.24
CA GLU A 73 2.23 4.18 9.88
C GLU A 73 1.70 5.24 8.90
N LEU A 74 2.07 5.17 7.62
CA LEU A 74 1.49 6.06 6.60
C LEU A 74 0.01 5.76 6.35
N LEU A 75 -0.41 4.49 6.41
CA LEU A 75 -1.82 4.10 6.32
C LEU A 75 -2.64 4.54 7.54
N LYS A 76 -2.05 4.73 8.72
CA LYS A 76 -2.80 5.27 9.88
C LYS A 76 -3.26 6.71 9.71
N THR A 77 -2.75 7.40 8.68
CA THR A 77 -3.27 8.71 8.24
C THR A 77 -4.51 8.60 7.35
N LEU A 78 -5.07 7.39 7.22
CA LEU A 78 -6.42 7.11 6.72
C LEU A 78 -7.49 7.43 7.76
#